data_AF-A0A8T4I7Y9-F1
#
_entry.id   AF-A0A8T4I7Y9-F1
#
_cell.length_a   1.000
_cell.length_b   1.000
_cell.length_c   1.000
_cell.angle_alpha   90.00
_cell.angle_beta   90.00
_cell.angle_gamma   90.00
#
_symmetry.space_group_name_H-M   'P 1'
#
loop_
_entity.id
_entity.type
_entity.pdbx_description
1 polymer ?
#
loop_
_entity_poly.entity_id
_entity_poly.type
_entity_poly.pdbx_seq_one_letter_code
_entity_poly.pdbx_strand_id
1 'polypeptide(L)'
;MSRTRRKPPPLTAQTLEKLALRYVERYATTRAKLAGYLSRKLTERGFEDGTPDIDGIVARFAEFGYVDDRAFGEARARSMARRGLGARRVTMALRQAGIEGEDADALTPEIEERAAETAIAFARRRRIGPFGAEEADRATQEKQIAAMVRAGHGFEIARTLVRLAPGEDCSFLLDP
;
A
#
# COMPACT_ATOMS: atom_id res chain seq x y z
N MET A 1 42.70 4.11 -17.29
CA MET A 1 41.91 4.93 -18.25
C MET A 1 40.44 4.86 -17.84
N SER A 2 39.89 5.95 -17.29
CA SER A 2 38.47 6.01 -16.92
C SER A 2 37.63 6.06 -18.20
N ARG A 3 36.72 5.10 -18.41
CA ARG A 3 35.76 5.16 -19.53
C ARG A 3 34.81 6.32 -19.24
N THR A 4 34.99 7.44 -19.94
CA THR A 4 34.04 8.55 -19.92
C THR A 4 32.67 8.01 -20.34
N ARG A 5 31.75 7.90 -19.39
CA ARG A 5 30.41 7.36 -19.63
C ARG A 5 29.66 8.38 -20.49
N ARG A 6 29.56 8.13 -21.79
CA ARG A 6 28.73 8.95 -22.70
C ARG A 6 27.32 9.01 -22.12
N LYS A 7 26.75 10.22 -22.04
CA LYS A 7 25.35 10.40 -21.66
C LYS A 7 24.49 9.60 -22.67
N PRO A 8 23.49 8.83 -22.20
CA PRO A 8 22.59 8.12 -23.10
C PRO A 8 21.88 9.11 -24.04
N PRO A 9 21.56 8.70 -25.28
CA PRO A 9 20.84 9.57 -26.21
C PRO A 9 19.47 9.97 -25.63
N PRO A 10 18.90 11.10 -26.11
CA PRO A 10 17.54 11.50 -25.78
C PRO A 10 16.52 10.40 -26.06
N LEU A 11 15.36 10.53 -25.43
CA LEU A 11 14.24 9.61 -25.65
C LEU A 11 13.41 10.04 -26.84
N THR A 12 13.04 9.07 -27.67
CA THR A 12 11.94 9.13 -28.63
C THR A 12 10.67 8.53 -28.04
N ALA A 13 9.50 8.78 -28.64
CA ALA A 13 8.24 8.15 -28.30
C ALA A 13 8.36 6.61 -28.29
N GLN A 14 8.98 6.04 -29.31
CA GLN A 14 9.17 4.58 -29.40
C GLN A 14 10.08 4.04 -28.27
N THR A 15 11.15 4.75 -27.93
CA THR A 15 12.03 4.31 -26.83
C THR A 15 11.42 4.51 -25.45
N LEU A 16 10.55 5.52 -25.29
CA LEU A 16 9.77 5.74 -24.08
C LEU A 16 8.75 4.62 -23.85
N GLU A 17 8.04 4.21 -24.90
CA GLU A 17 7.08 3.11 -24.83
C GLU A 17 7.78 1.76 -24.59
N LYS A 18 8.94 1.52 -25.21
CA LYS A 18 9.79 0.36 -24.90
C LYS A 18 10.26 0.33 -23.44
N LEU A 19 10.50 1.50 -22.83
CA LEU A 19 10.83 1.58 -21.39
C LEU A 19 9.62 1.26 -20.51
N ALA A 20 8.42 1.74 -20.88
CA ALA A 20 7.18 1.40 -20.19
C ALA A 20 6.94 -0.11 -20.21
N LEU A 21 7.06 -0.75 -21.38
CA LEU A 21 6.88 -2.20 -21.53
C LEU A 21 7.83 -2.99 -20.64
N ARG A 22 9.14 -2.68 -20.69
CA ARG A 22 10.14 -3.33 -19.82
C ARG A 22 9.88 -3.13 -18.32
N TYR A 23 9.24 -2.02 -17.96
CA TYR A 23 8.91 -1.72 -16.57
C TYR A 23 7.75 -2.60 -16.09
N VAL A 24 6.66 -2.68 -16.85
CA VAL A 24 5.48 -3.49 -16.49
C VAL A 24 5.74 -5.00 -16.57
N GLU A 25 6.64 -5.45 -17.46
CA GLU A 25 7.10 -6.85 -17.51
C GLU A 25 7.78 -7.31 -16.21
N ARG A 26 8.43 -6.38 -15.50
CA ARG A 26 9.25 -6.70 -14.32
C ARG A 26 8.57 -6.38 -13.00
N TYR A 27 7.66 -5.42 -12.98
CA TYR A 27 7.10 -4.88 -11.76
C TYR A 27 5.59 -4.80 -11.82
N ALA A 28 4.92 -5.36 -10.81
CA ALA A 28 3.54 -4.97 -10.50
C ALA A 28 3.53 -3.48 -10.13
N THR A 29 2.82 -2.67 -10.91
CA THR A 29 2.82 -1.21 -10.80
C THR A 29 1.39 -0.66 -10.89
N THR A 30 1.27 0.64 -10.64
CA THR A 30 0.06 1.43 -10.87
C THR A 30 0.28 2.43 -12.00
N ARG A 31 -0.80 3.04 -12.50
CA ARG A 31 -0.77 4.09 -13.52
C ARG A 31 0.09 5.27 -13.05
N ALA A 32 -0.13 5.74 -11.83
CA ALA A 32 0.65 6.84 -11.23
C ALA A 32 2.15 6.52 -11.11
N LYS A 33 2.50 5.29 -10.72
CA LYS A 33 3.92 4.87 -10.63
C LYS A 33 4.58 4.75 -11.99
N LEU A 34 3.87 4.23 -12.98
CA LEU A 34 4.37 4.15 -14.35
C LEU A 34 4.59 5.56 -14.91
N ALA A 35 3.62 6.46 -14.74
CA ALA A 35 3.76 7.87 -15.11
C ALA A 35 5.00 8.51 -14.45
N GLY A 36 5.13 8.38 -13.13
CA GLY A 36 6.29 8.91 -12.39
C GLY A 36 7.62 8.30 -12.84
N TYR A 37 7.64 7.01 -13.19
CA TYR A 37 8.81 6.36 -13.76
C TYR A 37 9.22 6.98 -15.11
N LEU A 38 8.25 7.16 -16.01
CA LEU A 38 8.48 7.73 -17.34
C LEU A 38 8.90 9.21 -17.26
N SER A 39 8.21 10.01 -16.43
CA SER A 39 8.56 11.42 -16.17
C SER A 39 10.01 11.55 -15.68
N ARG A 40 10.42 10.72 -14.72
CA ARG A 40 11.81 10.71 -14.25
C ARG A 40 12.79 10.39 -15.38
N LYS A 41 12.46 9.43 -16.26
CA LYS A 41 13.35 9.06 -17.38
C LYS A 41 13.47 10.17 -18.43
N LEU A 42 12.40 10.93 -18.65
CA LEU A 42 12.42 12.12 -19.49
C LEU A 42 13.31 13.21 -18.88
N THR A 43 13.21 13.48 -17.58
CA THR A 43 14.10 14.44 -16.90
C THR A 43 15.57 14.02 -16.97
N GLU A 44 15.87 12.72 -16.85
CA GLU A 44 17.24 12.20 -16.86
C GLU A 44 17.91 12.25 -18.24
N ARG A 45 17.14 12.09 -19.33
CA ARG A 45 17.68 11.85 -20.68
C ARG A 45 17.33 12.94 -21.70
N GLY A 46 16.33 13.76 -21.41
CA GLY A 46 15.69 14.62 -22.41
C GLY A 46 14.80 13.83 -23.36
N PHE A 47 14.06 14.56 -24.20
CA PHE A 47 13.12 14.03 -25.17
C PHE A 47 13.29 14.80 -26.49
N GLU A 48 13.32 14.08 -27.62
CA GLU A 48 13.61 14.67 -28.94
C GLU A 48 12.40 14.78 -29.87
N ASP A 49 11.30 14.07 -29.58
CA ASP A 49 10.08 14.06 -30.42
C ASP A 49 9.06 15.14 -30.00
N GLY A 50 9.51 16.29 -29.49
CA GLY A 50 8.64 17.40 -29.08
C GLY A 50 8.08 17.26 -27.66
N THR A 51 6.76 17.16 -27.51
CA THR A 51 6.10 17.03 -26.20
C THR A 51 5.77 15.56 -25.92
N PRO A 52 6.28 14.96 -24.82
CA PRO A 52 6.00 13.57 -24.51
C PRO A 52 4.56 13.37 -24.04
N ASP A 53 3.88 12.37 -24.59
CA ASP A 53 2.53 11.95 -24.18
C ASP A 53 2.59 10.78 -23.18
N ILE A 54 2.86 11.09 -21.91
CA ILE A 54 2.94 10.09 -20.84
C ILE A 54 1.55 9.53 -20.53
N ASP A 55 0.56 10.41 -20.45
CA ASP A 55 -0.79 10.04 -20.05
C ASP A 55 -1.42 9.10 -21.08
N GLY A 56 -1.22 9.35 -22.37
CA GLY A 56 -1.67 8.45 -23.44
C GLY A 56 -0.98 7.09 -23.42
N ILE A 57 0.33 7.02 -23.09
CA ILE A 57 1.03 5.73 -22.91
C ILE A 57 0.42 4.97 -21.73
N VAL A 58 0.24 5.62 -20.59
CA VAL A 58 -0.30 4.99 -19.37
C VAL A 58 -1.74 4.52 -19.57
N ALA A 59 -2.57 5.33 -20.26
CA ALA A 59 -3.94 4.97 -20.60
C ALA A 59 -4.00 3.72 -21.49
N ARG A 60 -3.21 3.66 -22.58
CA ARG A 60 -3.12 2.46 -23.43
C ARG A 60 -2.65 1.23 -22.67
N PHE A 61 -1.70 1.40 -21.76
CA PHE A 61 -1.19 0.29 -20.96
C PHE A 61 -2.24 -0.23 -19.97
N ALA A 62 -3.09 0.64 -19.43
CA ALA A 62 -4.23 0.23 -18.64
C ALA A 62 -5.31 -0.46 -19.49
N GLU A 63 -5.62 0.09 -20.67
CA GLU A 63 -6.57 -0.49 -21.64
C GLU A 63 -6.16 -1.89 -22.09
N PHE A 64 -4.86 -2.11 -22.34
CA PHE A 64 -4.31 -3.43 -22.68
C PHE A 64 -4.13 -4.35 -21.48
N GLY A 65 -4.49 -3.91 -20.26
CA GLY A 65 -4.42 -4.72 -19.05
C GLY A 65 -3.00 -4.93 -18.49
N TYR A 66 -2.01 -4.18 -18.96
CA TYR A 66 -0.66 -4.22 -18.38
C TYR A 66 -0.58 -3.54 -17.02
N VAL A 67 -1.52 -2.62 -16.74
CA VAL A 67 -1.64 -1.92 -15.46
C VAL A 67 -3.09 -1.95 -15.01
N ASP A 68 -3.32 -2.48 -13.82
CA ASP A 68 -4.63 -2.52 -13.18
C ASP A 68 -4.47 -2.03 -11.74
N ASP A 69 -4.89 -0.79 -11.48
CA ASP A 69 -4.75 -0.15 -10.18
C ASP A 69 -5.65 -0.82 -9.12
N ARG A 70 -6.84 -1.28 -9.52
CA ARG A 70 -7.75 -1.98 -8.63
C ARG A 70 -7.15 -3.32 -8.21
N ALA A 71 -6.74 -4.15 -9.16
CA ALA A 71 -6.12 -5.44 -8.85
C ALA A 71 -4.83 -5.26 -8.04
N PHE A 72 -4.02 -4.25 -8.35
CA PHE A 72 -2.85 -3.88 -7.54
C PHE A 72 -3.25 -3.51 -6.11
N GLY A 73 -4.26 -2.66 -5.96
CA GLY A 73 -4.75 -2.15 -4.68
C GLY A 73 -5.28 -3.26 -3.79
N GLU A 74 -6.14 -4.12 -4.34
CA GLU A 74 -6.66 -5.32 -3.68
C GLU A 74 -5.52 -6.23 -3.19
N ALA A 75 -4.60 -6.62 -4.09
CA ALA A 75 -3.48 -7.48 -3.74
C ALA A 75 -2.60 -6.86 -2.64
N ARG A 76 -2.40 -5.54 -2.68
CA ARG A 76 -1.62 -4.81 -1.68
C ARG A 76 -2.35 -4.74 -0.34
N ALA A 77 -3.65 -4.45 -0.32
CA ALA A 77 -4.48 -4.45 0.87
C ALA A 77 -4.44 -5.82 1.56
N ARG A 78 -4.71 -6.90 0.81
CA ARG A 78 -4.63 -8.29 1.32
C ARG A 78 -3.26 -8.63 1.90
N SER A 79 -2.18 -8.23 1.21
CA SER A 79 -0.81 -8.48 1.67
C SER A 79 -0.49 -7.75 2.99
N MET A 80 -0.94 -6.51 3.13
CA MET A 80 -0.75 -5.72 4.34
C MET A 80 -1.62 -6.20 5.50
N ALA A 81 -2.86 -6.59 5.23
CA ALA A 81 -3.77 -7.20 6.20
C ALA A 81 -3.19 -8.49 6.80
N ARG A 82 -2.63 -9.39 5.97
CA ARG A 82 -1.92 -10.60 6.47
C ARG A 82 -0.74 -10.29 7.38
N ARG A 83 -0.12 -9.11 7.21
CA ARG A 83 0.94 -8.62 8.10
C ARG A 83 0.42 -7.99 9.38
N GLY A 84 -0.90 -7.93 9.60
CA GLY A 84 -1.55 -7.31 10.75
C GLY A 84 -1.43 -5.79 10.73
N LEU A 85 -1.44 -5.16 9.55
CA LEU A 85 -1.48 -3.71 9.43
C LEU A 85 -2.93 -3.27 9.30
N GLY A 86 -3.34 -2.28 10.09
CA GLY A 86 -4.71 -1.79 10.10
C GLY A 86 -5.05 -0.89 8.92
N ALA A 87 -6.35 -0.65 8.74
CA ALA A 87 -6.94 0.10 7.63
C ALA A 87 -6.19 1.39 7.30
N ARG A 88 -5.85 2.22 8.31
CA ARG A 88 -5.17 3.49 8.08
C ARG A 88 -3.81 3.33 7.40
N ARG A 89 -3.04 2.29 7.74
CA ARG A 89 -1.75 2.01 7.07
C ARG A 89 -1.97 1.51 5.65
N VAL A 90 -3.00 0.71 5.41
CA VAL A 90 -3.37 0.24 4.08
C VAL A 90 -3.74 1.42 3.18
N THR A 91 -4.68 2.26 3.61
CA THR A 91 -5.11 3.46 2.87
C THR A 91 -3.94 4.39 2.54
N MET A 92 -3.04 4.64 3.50
CA MET A 92 -1.83 5.43 3.24
C MET A 92 -0.92 4.81 2.17
N ALA A 93 -0.77 3.48 2.18
CA ALA A 93 0.07 2.78 1.21
C ALA A 93 -0.56 2.72 -0.19
N LEU A 94 -1.89 2.74 -0.28
CA LEU A 94 -2.63 2.86 -1.55
C LEU A 94 -2.50 4.26 -2.13
N ARG A 95 -2.69 5.30 -1.31
CA ARG A 95 -2.44 6.70 -1.73
C ARG A 95 -1.00 6.94 -2.17
N GLN A 96 -0.01 6.39 -1.46
CA GLN A 96 1.38 6.47 -1.89
C GLN A 96 1.64 5.74 -3.22
N ALA A 97 0.79 4.77 -3.57
CA ALA A 97 0.82 4.13 -4.88
C ALA A 97 0.03 4.90 -5.95
N GLY A 98 -0.56 6.05 -5.61
CA GLY A 98 -1.42 6.84 -6.47
C GLY A 98 -2.77 6.22 -6.76
N ILE A 99 -3.26 5.35 -5.87
CA ILE A 99 -4.63 4.80 -5.92
C ILE A 99 -5.52 5.75 -5.12
N GLU A 100 -6.37 6.46 -5.84
CA GLU A 100 -7.23 7.53 -5.34
C GLU A 100 -8.57 7.52 -6.08
N GLY A 101 -9.54 8.33 -5.64
CA GLY A 101 -10.87 8.41 -6.25
C GLY A 101 -11.62 7.07 -6.23
N GLU A 102 -12.30 6.76 -7.32
CA GLU A 102 -13.16 5.58 -7.45
C GLU A 102 -12.44 4.27 -7.14
N ASP A 103 -11.17 4.12 -7.52
CA ASP A 103 -10.39 2.91 -7.23
C ASP A 103 -10.09 2.76 -5.72
N ALA A 104 -9.85 3.86 -5.02
CA ALA A 104 -9.66 3.82 -3.57
C ALA A 104 -11.00 3.57 -2.85
N ASP A 105 -12.07 4.18 -3.33
CA ASP A 105 -13.41 4.03 -2.75
C ASP A 105 -13.89 2.58 -2.89
N ALA A 106 -13.66 1.94 -4.03
CA ALA A 106 -13.99 0.53 -4.26
C ALA A 106 -13.25 -0.45 -3.32
N LEU A 107 -12.08 -0.07 -2.80
CA LEU A 107 -11.28 -0.88 -1.89
C LEU A 107 -11.65 -0.69 -0.42
N THR A 108 -12.32 0.42 -0.09
CA THR A 108 -12.63 0.80 1.29
C THR A 108 -13.46 -0.27 2.02
N PRO A 109 -14.53 -0.84 1.43
CA PRO A 109 -15.33 -1.86 2.10
C PRO A 109 -14.53 -3.09 2.53
N GLU A 110 -13.69 -3.67 1.64
CA GLU A 110 -12.86 -4.83 1.97
C GLU A 110 -11.85 -4.50 3.10
N ILE A 111 -11.31 -3.28 3.11
CA ILE A 111 -10.37 -2.84 4.13
C ILE A 111 -11.05 -2.72 5.50
N GLU A 112 -12.27 -2.19 5.53
CA GLU A 112 -13.07 -2.00 6.74
C GLU A 112 -13.57 -3.32 7.31
N GLU A 113 -14.09 -4.21 6.45
CA GLU A 113 -14.54 -5.56 6.83
C GLU A 113 -13.45 -6.35 7.57
N ARG A 114 -12.18 -6.13 7.20
CA ARG A 114 -11.03 -6.83 7.78
C ARG A 114 -10.38 -6.09 8.95
N ALA A 115 -10.94 -4.96 9.38
CA ALA A 115 -10.34 -4.14 10.43
C ALA A 115 -10.21 -4.89 11.76
N ALA A 116 -11.25 -5.63 12.15
CA ALA A 116 -11.26 -6.43 13.37
C ALA A 116 -10.29 -7.62 13.28
N GLU A 117 -10.37 -8.40 12.20
CA GLU A 117 -9.47 -9.55 11.96
C GLU A 117 -8.00 -9.15 12.06
N THR A 118 -7.63 -8.06 11.39
CA THR A 118 -6.23 -7.59 11.36
C THR A 118 -5.77 -7.06 12.71
N ALA A 119 -6.66 -6.41 13.48
CA ALA A 119 -6.36 -5.94 14.83
C ALA A 119 -6.15 -7.09 15.81
N ILE A 120 -7.01 -8.13 15.75
CA ILE A 120 -6.86 -9.35 16.54
C ILE A 120 -5.55 -10.06 16.18
N ALA A 121 -5.24 -10.20 14.90
CA ALA A 121 -3.99 -10.81 14.44
C ALA A 121 -2.76 -10.05 14.93
N PHE A 122 -2.81 -8.71 14.92
CA PHE A 122 -1.76 -7.87 15.48
C PHE A 122 -1.61 -8.05 16.99
N ALA A 123 -2.73 -8.00 17.73
CA ALA A 123 -2.76 -8.17 19.18
C ALA A 123 -2.21 -9.53 19.60
N ARG A 124 -2.61 -10.61 18.91
CA ARG A 124 -2.12 -11.97 19.15
C ARG A 124 -0.62 -12.07 18.94
N ARG A 125 -0.10 -11.53 17.83
CA ARG A 125 1.35 -11.52 17.55
C ARG A 125 2.14 -10.74 18.60
N ARG A 126 1.56 -9.69 19.16
CA ARG A 126 2.19 -8.81 20.15
C ARG A 126 1.89 -9.18 21.61
N ARG A 127 1.11 -10.24 21.86
CA ARG A 127 0.65 -10.66 23.19
C ARG A 127 -0.03 -9.52 23.96
N ILE A 128 -0.97 -8.86 23.30
CA ILE A 128 -1.75 -7.74 23.85
C ILE A 128 -3.10 -8.26 24.34
N GLY A 129 -3.58 -7.72 25.46
CA GLY A 129 -4.91 -7.98 26.01
C GLY A 129 -5.19 -9.48 26.21
N PRO A 130 -6.15 -10.08 25.50
CA PRO A 130 -6.56 -11.47 25.71
C PRO A 130 -5.48 -12.48 25.33
N PHE A 131 -4.45 -12.04 24.60
CA PHE A 131 -3.30 -12.87 24.21
C PHE A 131 -2.06 -12.62 25.09
N GLY A 132 -2.17 -11.77 26.12
CA GLY A 132 -1.15 -11.52 27.11
C GLY A 132 -0.99 -12.69 28.09
N ALA A 133 0.09 -12.67 28.88
CA ALA A 133 0.28 -13.64 29.96
C ALA A 133 -0.38 -13.18 31.27
N GLU A 134 -0.37 -11.87 31.51
CA GLU A 134 -0.90 -11.21 32.70
C GLU A 134 -1.61 -9.92 32.28
N GLU A 135 -2.47 -9.41 33.16
CA GLU A 135 -3.10 -8.12 32.95
C GLU A 135 -2.07 -7.00 32.89
N ALA A 136 -2.14 -6.20 31.85
CA ALA A 136 -1.25 -5.06 31.67
C ALA A 136 -1.64 -3.93 32.61
N ASP A 137 -0.66 -3.32 33.28
CA ASP A 137 -0.86 -2.07 34.02
C ASP A 137 -1.24 -0.92 33.07
N ARG A 138 -1.75 0.19 33.62
CA ARG A 138 -2.24 1.31 32.81
C ARG A 138 -1.16 1.90 31.88
N ALA A 139 0.09 1.99 32.35
CA ALA A 139 1.19 2.50 31.53
C ALA A 139 1.51 1.58 30.35
N THR A 140 1.41 0.26 30.54
CA THR A 140 1.61 -0.74 29.48
C THR A 140 0.43 -0.75 28.51
N GLN A 141 -0.81 -0.64 29.00
CA GLN A 141 -2.00 -0.51 28.16
C GLN A 141 -1.89 0.70 27.22
N GLU A 142 -1.51 1.87 27.74
CA GLU A 142 -1.30 3.08 26.93
C GLU A 142 -0.25 2.86 25.82
N LYS A 143 0.86 2.17 26.14
CA LYS A 143 1.88 1.81 25.14
C LYS A 143 1.37 0.82 24.09
N GLN A 144 0.55 -0.15 24.49
CA GLN A 144 -0.04 -1.15 23.58
C GLN A 144 -1.04 -0.49 22.63
N ILE A 145 -1.92 0.39 23.14
CA ILE A 145 -2.84 1.20 22.30
C ILE A 145 -2.03 2.03 21.30
N ALA A 146 -0.99 2.74 21.76
CA ALA A 146 -0.13 3.52 20.89
C ALA A 146 0.59 2.67 19.83
N ALA A 147 0.93 1.41 20.14
CA ALA A 147 1.49 0.49 19.16
C ALA A 147 0.48 0.08 18.09
N MET A 148 -0.76 -0.23 18.48
CA MET A 148 -1.85 -0.59 17.55
C MET A 148 -2.25 0.58 16.65
N VAL A 149 -2.39 1.79 17.21
CA VAL A 149 -2.70 3.00 16.42
C VAL A 149 -1.58 3.29 15.43
N ARG A 150 -0.31 3.17 15.84
CA ARG A 150 0.83 3.30 14.91
C ARG A 150 0.84 2.21 13.83
N ALA A 151 0.33 1.03 14.11
CA ALA A 151 0.14 -0.04 13.13
C ALA A 151 -1.08 0.18 12.22
N GLY A 152 -1.87 1.23 12.46
CA GLY A 152 -2.97 1.67 11.60
C GLY A 152 -4.35 1.17 12.01
N HIS A 153 -4.49 0.57 13.19
CA HIS A 153 -5.79 0.14 13.71
C HIS A 153 -6.58 1.32 14.26
N GLY A 154 -7.91 1.22 14.19
CA GLY A 154 -8.81 2.20 14.80
C GLY A 154 -8.63 2.27 16.31
N PHE A 155 -8.78 3.46 16.87
CA PHE A 155 -8.58 3.70 18.31
C PHE A 155 -9.54 2.87 19.16
N GLU A 156 -10.81 2.79 18.79
CA GLU A 156 -11.82 2.03 19.56
C GLU A 156 -11.48 0.54 19.63
N ILE A 157 -11.22 -0.11 18.49
CA ILE A 157 -10.83 -1.52 18.46
C ILE A 157 -9.55 -1.76 19.28
N ALA A 158 -8.56 -0.86 19.18
CA ALA A 158 -7.32 -0.96 19.96
C ALA A 158 -7.59 -0.84 21.47
N ARG A 159 -8.41 0.12 21.88
CA ARG A 159 -8.79 0.34 23.28
C ARG A 159 -9.54 -0.85 23.85
N THR A 160 -10.50 -1.41 23.10
CA THR A 160 -11.26 -2.59 23.50
C THR A 160 -10.34 -3.80 23.68
N LEU A 161 -9.51 -4.13 22.69
CA LEU A 161 -8.61 -5.28 22.75
C LEU A 161 -7.62 -5.19 23.91
N VAL A 162 -7.04 -4.01 24.16
CA VAL A 162 -6.03 -3.83 25.23
C VAL A 162 -6.61 -4.01 26.63
N ARG A 163 -7.91 -3.70 26.80
CA ARG A 163 -8.59 -3.77 28.11
C ARG A 163 -9.10 -5.16 28.48
N LEU A 164 -9.19 -6.06 27.51
CA LEU A 164 -9.55 -7.44 27.78
C LEU A 164 -8.45 -8.13 28.59
N ALA A 165 -8.86 -8.89 29.60
CA ALA A 165 -7.96 -9.69 30.42
C ALA A 165 -7.42 -10.90 29.64
N PRO A 166 -6.25 -11.44 30.01
CA PRO A 166 -5.71 -12.66 29.41
C PRO A 166 -6.75 -13.80 29.35
N GLY A 167 -6.93 -14.37 28.16
CA GLY A 167 -7.88 -15.46 27.93
C GLY A 167 -9.34 -15.03 27.72
N GLU A 168 -9.69 -13.75 27.85
CA GLU A 168 -11.03 -13.29 27.52
C GLU A 168 -11.35 -13.43 26.03
N ASP A 169 -12.63 -13.66 25.72
CA ASP A 169 -13.08 -13.74 24.34
C ASP A 169 -13.03 -12.37 23.66
N CYS A 170 -12.58 -12.34 22.42
CA CYS A 170 -12.57 -11.17 21.55
C CYS A 170 -13.29 -11.41 20.21
N SER A 171 -13.99 -12.55 20.07
CA SER A 171 -14.70 -12.94 18.86
C SER A 171 -15.85 -11.99 18.51
N PHE A 172 -16.45 -11.35 19.51
CA PHE A 172 -17.49 -10.32 19.33
C PHE A 172 -17.04 -9.11 18.49
N LEU A 173 -15.73 -8.91 18.28
CA LEU A 173 -15.23 -7.86 17.41
C LEU A 173 -15.36 -8.21 15.92
N LEU A 174 -15.52 -9.49 15.58
CA LEU A 174 -15.65 -9.96 14.19
C LEU A 174 -17.06 -9.78 13.64
N ASP A 175 -18.08 -9.79 14.51
CA ASP A 175 -19.49 -9.55 14.19
C ASP A 175 -20.03 -8.39 15.06
N PRO A 176 -19.68 -7.13 14.73
CA PRO A 176 -20.01 -5.95 15.53
C PRO A 176 -21.47 -5.49 15.43
#